data_AF-A0A2N4YLF8-F1
#
_entry.id   AF-A0A2N4YLF8-F1
#
_cell.length_a   1.000
_cell.length_b   1.000
_cell.length_c   1.000
_cell.angle_alpha   90.00
_cell.angle_beta   90.00
_cell.angle_gamma   90.00
#
_symmetry.space_group_name_H-M   'P 1'
#
loop_
_entity.id
_entity.type
_entity.pdbx_description
1 polymer ?
#
loop_
_entity_poly.entity_id
_entity_poly.type
_entity_poly.pdbx_seq_one_letter_code
_entity_poly.pdbx_strand_id
1 'polypeptide(L)'
;MTQTNPPPTQTPAEASAAPRAKAVHSDPAQCGKLETAPLPKAATRRKLEDKSPAEWAYERLILYIQNFEAQLDADQEVAMGFAGGQAGVLAIEGLGFFDPDLVTFYGRDEDGLKTQLIQHVSQLNVLLRAIPKDQPEDPPRRIGFQMMRQWAGGESGDGSA
;
A
#
# COMPACT_ATOMS: atom_id res chain seq x y z
N MET A 1 52.41 -25.03 -27.05
CA MET A 1 52.01 -24.33 -25.81
C MET A 1 50.70 -23.62 -26.11
N THR A 2 49.58 -24.28 -25.88
CA THR A 2 48.26 -23.70 -26.17
C THR A 2 47.67 -23.26 -24.84
N GLN A 3 47.60 -21.95 -24.64
CA GLN A 3 47.13 -21.30 -23.42
C GLN A 3 45.60 -21.34 -23.42
N THR A 4 45.01 -22.21 -22.60
CA THR A 4 43.56 -22.29 -22.39
C THR A 4 43.17 -21.22 -21.38
N ASN A 5 42.54 -20.12 -21.85
CA ASN A 5 41.90 -19.16 -20.95
C ASN A 5 40.66 -19.80 -20.31
N PRO A 6 40.44 -19.63 -19.00
CA PRO A 6 39.20 -20.05 -18.35
C PRO A 6 38.03 -19.17 -18.84
N PRO A 7 36.79 -19.70 -18.88
CA PRO A 7 35.62 -18.91 -19.26
C PRO A 7 35.39 -17.79 -18.23
N PRO A 8 34.86 -16.62 -18.64
CA PRO A 8 34.56 -15.55 -17.70
C PRO A 8 33.56 -16.06 -16.68
N THR A 9 33.95 -15.96 -15.40
CA THR A 9 33.08 -16.14 -14.26
C THR A 9 31.87 -15.22 -14.45
N GLN A 10 30.72 -15.81 -14.75
CA GLN A 10 29.46 -15.09 -14.68
C GLN A 10 29.24 -14.77 -13.21
N THR A 11 29.59 -13.54 -12.82
CA THR A 11 29.12 -12.93 -11.58
C THR A 11 27.60 -13.12 -11.55
N PRO A 12 27.00 -13.71 -10.50
CA PRO A 12 25.56 -13.71 -10.38
C PRO A 12 25.13 -12.26 -10.41
N ALA A 13 24.42 -11.85 -11.46
CA ALA A 13 23.69 -10.60 -11.44
C ALA A 13 22.84 -10.63 -10.16
N GLU A 14 23.03 -9.64 -9.29
CA GLU A 14 22.24 -9.45 -8.08
C GLU A 14 20.79 -9.27 -8.51
N ALA A 15 20.08 -10.41 -8.59
CA ALA A 15 18.65 -10.43 -8.68
C ALA A 15 18.16 -9.79 -7.39
N SER A 16 17.71 -8.53 -7.49
CA SER A 16 16.93 -7.89 -6.43
C SER A 16 15.77 -8.83 -6.12
N ALA A 17 15.92 -9.61 -5.05
CA ALA A 17 14.99 -10.66 -4.72
C ALA A 17 13.66 -9.99 -4.36
N ALA A 18 12.60 -10.31 -5.11
CA ALA A 18 11.27 -9.81 -4.81
C ALA A 18 10.94 -10.09 -3.32
N PRO A 19 10.22 -9.16 -2.65
CA PRO A 19 9.87 -9.34 -1.25
C PRO A 19 9.10 -10.64 -1.07
N ARG A 20 9.41 -11.36 0.01
CA ARG A 20 8.69 -12.57 0.39
C ARG A 20 7.33 -12.17 0.96
N ALA A 21 6.25 -12.46 0.23
CA ALA A 21 4.88 -12.30 0.68
C ALA A 21 4.13 -13.64 0.58
N LYS A 22 3.21 -13.90 1.52
CA LYS A 22 2.40 -15.12 1.55
C LYS A 22 1.10 -14.86 2.30
N ALA A 23 -0.01 -15.33 1.76
CA ALA A 23 -1.30 -15.40 2.46
C ALA A 23 -1.90 -16.81 2.34
N VAL A 24 -2.74 -17.16 3.31
CA VAL A 24 -3.53 -18.40 3.32
C VAL A 24 -4.97 -18.01 3.65
N HIS A 25 -5.91 -18.44 2.82
CA HIS A 25 -7.33 -18.14 2.95
C HIS A 25 -8.13 -19.43 3.09
N SER A 26 -9.25 -19.38 3.81
CA SER A 26 -10.18 -20.51 3.91
C SER A 26 -10.82 -20.86 2.56
N ASP A 27 -11.05 -19.85 1.72
CA ASP A 27 -11.42 -20.02 0.32
C ASP A 27 -10.15 -20.05 -0.56
N PRO A 28 -9.79 -21.19 -1.16
CA PRO A 28 -8.61 -21.29 -2.03
C PRO A 28 -8.64 -20.33 -3.22
N ALA A 29 -9.82 -19.91 -3.68
CA ALA A 29 -9.94 -18.96 -4.80
C ALA A 29 -9.50 -17.55 -4.43
N GLN A 30 -9.41 -17.23 -3.13
CA GLN A 30 -8.93 -15.94 -2.62
C GLN A 30 -7.46 -15.96 -2.20
N CYS A 31 -6.85 -17.15 -2.11
CA CYS A 31 -5.46 -17.31 -1.69
C CYS A 31 -4.50 -16.50 -2.55
N GLY A 32 -3.82 -15.53 -1.91
CA GLY A 32 -2.64 -14.89 -2.46
C GLY A 32 -2.89 -13.93 -3.62
N LYS A 33 -4.12 -13.47 -3.86
CA LYS A 33 -4.38 -12.51 -4.95
C LYS A 33 -3.53 -11.25 -4.86
N LEU A 34 -3.26 -10.76 -3.65
CA LEU A 34 -2.39 -9.62 -3.42
C LEU A 34 -0.92 -10.04 -3.33
N GLU A 35 -0.62 -11.05 -2.50
CA GLU A 35 0.73 -11.46 -2.14
C GLU A 35 1.47 -12.20 -3.25
N THR A 36 0.75 -12.79 -4.21
CA THR A 36 1.34 -13.49 -5.37
C THR A 36 1.25 -12.66 -6.66
N ALA A 37 0.49 -11.56 -6.65
CA ALA A 37 0.46 -10.65 -7.79
C ALA A 37 1.83 -9.98 -7.98
N PRO A 38 2.24 -9.73 -9.23
CA PRO A 38 3.43 -8.94 -9.49
C PRO A 38 3.25 -7.55 -8.88
N LEU A 39 4.28 -7.07 -8.19
CA LEU A 39 4.28 -5.71 -7.68
C LEU A 39 4.13 -4.71 -8.83
N PRO A 40 3.36 -3.62 -8.64
CA PRO A 40 3.27 -2.57 -9.63
C PRO A 40 4.63 -1.96 -9.92
N LYS A 41 4.84 -1.47 -11.15
CA LYS A 41 6.11 -0.84 -11.57
C LYS A 41 6.57 0.27 -10.61
N ALA A 42 5.64 1.03 -10.03
CA ALA A 42 5.95 2.07 -9.05
C ALA A 42 6.69 1.51 -7.83
N ALA A 43 6.25 0.35 -7.32
CA ALA A 43 6.86 -0.35 -6.20
C ALA A 43 8.23 -0.97 -6.52
N THR A 44 8.58 -1.10 -7.80
CA THR A 44 9.87 -1.68 -8.23
C THR A 44 10.84 -0.63 -8.77
N ARG A 45 10.53 0.67 -8.65
CA ARG A 45 11.42 1.77 -9.08
C ARG A 45 12.69 1.85 -8.24
N ARG A 46 12.56 1.61 -6.95
CA ARG A 46 13.67 1.54 -5.98
C ARG A 46 13.81 0.13 -5.45
N LYS A 47 15.04 -0.30 -5.20
CA LYS A 47 15.29 -1.60 -4.58
C LYS A 47 14.75 -1.60 -3.16
N LEU A 48 14.30 -2.75 -2.68
CA LEU A 48 13.75 -2.88 -1.33
C LEU A 48 14.73 -2.47 -0.23
N GLU A 49 16.02 -2.77 -0.41
CA GLU A 49 17.11 -2.42 0.52
C GLU A 49 17.31 -0.90 0.67
N ASP A 50 16.90 -0.13 -0.33
CA ASP A 50 17.02 1.33 -0.34
C ASP A 50 15.79 2.03 0.24
N LYS A 51 14.72 1.28 0.58
CA LYS A 51 13.47 1.85 1.08
C LYS A 51 13.50 2.01 2.58
N SER A 52 12.98 3.12 3.07
CA SER A 52 12.72 3.24 4.50
C SER A 52 11.61 2.27 4.95
N PRO A 53 11.55 1.93 6.24
CA PRO A 53 10.41 1.21 6.79
C PRO A 53 9.06 1.88 6.49
N ALA A 54 8.99 3.22 6.57
CA ALA A 54 7.78 3.99 6.29
C ALA A 54 7.37 3.94 4.81
N GLU A 55 8.31 4.16 3.89
CA GLU A 55 8.09 4.04 2.44
C GLU A 55 7.55 2.65 2.10
N TRP A 56 8.21 1.61 2.61
CA TRP A 56 7.80 0.24 2.32
C TRP A 56 6.44 -0.12 2.93
N ALA A 57 6.09 0.42 4.10
CA ALA A 57 4.75 0.27 4.67
C ALA A 57 3.69 0.99 3.84
N TYR A 58 3.94 2.23 3.43
CA TYR A 58 3.05 3.05 2.61
C TYR A 58 2.69 2.38 1.29
N GLU A 59 3.67 1.88 0.56
CA GLU A 59 3.42 1.19 -0.72
C GLU A 59 2.51 -0.02 -0.52
N ARG A 60 2.78 -0.85 0.50
CA ARG A 60 1.96 -2.03 0.81
C ARG A 60 0.56 -1.64 1.25
N LEU A 61 0.38 -0.56 2.01
CA LEU A 61 -0.93 -0.06 2.42
C LEU A 61 -1.79 0.31 1.20
N ILE A 62 -1.22 0.96 0.18
CA ILE A 62 -1.94 1.25 -1.07
C ILE A 62 -2.43 -0.04 -1.72
N LEU A 63 -1.57 -1.07 -1.81
CA LEU A 63 -1.92 -2.37 -2.36
C LEU A 63 -3.05 -3.05 -1.57
N TYR A 64 -2.97 -3.06 -0.24
CA TYR A 64 -4.01 -3.62 0.62
C TYR A 64 -5.35 -2.90 0.47
N ILE A 65 -5.35 -1.57 0.46
CA ILE A 65 -6.57 -0.77 0.30
C ILE A 65 -7.19 -1.01 -1.07
N GLN A 66 -6.42 -0.98 -2.15
CA GLN A 66 -6.93 -1.26 -3.49
C GLN A 66 -7.53 -2.66 -3.58
N ASN A 67 -6.83 -3.67 -3.05
CA ASN A 67 -7.30 -5.05 -3.07
C ASN A 67 -8.56 -5.24 -2.22
N PHE A 68 -8.68 -4.54 -1.09
CA PHE A 68 -9.88 -4.53 -0.26
C PHE A 68 -11.07 -3.91 -1.01
N GLU A 69 -10.88 -2.73 -1.60
CA GLU A 69 -11.91 -2.04 -2.38
C GLU A 69 -12.40 -2.83 -3.60
N ALA A 70 -11.52 -3.62 -4.23
CA ALA A 70 -11.88 -4.46 -5.37
C ALA A 70 -12.93 -5.55 -5.02
N GLN A 71 -13.13 -5.81 -3.73
CA GLN A 71 -14.07 -6.81 -3.22
C GLN A 71 -15.38 -6.18 -2.71
N LEU A 72 -15.49 -4.85 -2.69
CA LEU A 72 -16.67 -4.14 -2.22
C LEU A 72 -17.74 -4.00 -3.30
N ASP A 73 -19.00 -4.04 -2.87
CA ASP A 73 -20.14 -3.76 -3.74
C ASP A 73 -20.32 -2.25 -4.02
N ALA A 74 -21.29 -1.90 -4.86
CA ALA A 74 -21.53 -0.53 -5.30
C ALA A 74 -22.07 0.41 -4.21
N ASP A 75 -22.48 -0.14 -3.06
CA ASP A 75 -23.07 0.59 -1.94
C ASP A 75 -22.07 0.79 -0.79
N GLN A 76 -20.86 0.27 -0.94
CA GLN A 76 -19.83 0.28 0.08
C GLN A 76 -18.62 1.14 -0.29
N GLU A 77 -18.04 1.78 0.71
CA GLU A 77 -16.77 2.51 0.67
C GLU A 77 -15.81 1.94 1.73
N VAL A 78 -14.51 2.22 1.57
CA VAL A 78 -13.49 1.81 2.55
C VAL A 78 -13.32 2.86 3.64
N ALA A 79 -13.27 2.41 4.88
CA ALA A 79 -12.84 3.19 6.03
C ALA A 79 -11.76 2.45 6.82
N MET A 80 -10.98 3.20 7.59
CA MET A 80 -10.04 2.64 8.55
C MET A 80 -10.62 2.67 9.96
N GLY A 81 -10.50 1.56 10.71
CA GLY A 81 -10.67 1.59 12.16
C GLY A 81 -9.36 1.93 12.89
N PHE A 82 -9.44 2.74 13.94
CA PHE A 82 -8.30 3.00 14.83
C PHE A 82 -8.08 1.77 15.72
N ALA A 83 -7.01 1.02 15.48
CA ALA A 83 -6.78 -0.19 16.23
C ALA A 83 -6.12 0.13 17.58
N GLY A 84 -6.90 0.04 18.67
CA GLY A 84 -6.42 0.24 20.05
C GLY A 84 -7.11 1.35 20.85
N GLY A 85 -8.17 1.99 20.33
CA GLY A 85 -8.94 3.00 21.06
C GLY A 85 -10.43 2.96 20.72
N GLN A 86 -11.25 3.68 21.51
CA GLN A 86 -12.66 3.96 21.17
C GLN A 86 -12.82 4.94 19.99
N ALA A 87 -11.70 5.42 19.42
CA ALA A 87 -11.72 6.27 18.25
C ALA A 87 -12.33 5.46 17.09
N GLY A 88 -13.45 5.95 16.54
CA GLY A 88 -14.34 5.20 15.65
C GLY A 88 -13.72 4.80 14.32
N VAL A 89 -14.27 5.30 13.21
CA VAL A 89 -13.76 5.03 11.87
C VAL A 89 -13.32 6.33 11.19
N LEU A 90 -12.26 6.23 10.38
CA LEU A 90 -11.77 7.28 9.50
C LEU A 90 -12.11 6.88 8.06
N ALA A 91 -13.02 7.60 7.42
CA ALA A 91 -13.23 7.50 5.98
C ALA A 91 -11.93 7.96 5.28
N ILE A 92 -11.20 7.02 4.67
CA ILE A 92 -9.85 7.29 4.14
C ILE A 92 -9.96 8.13 2.87
N GLU A 93 -9.23 9.23 2.83
CA GLU A 93 -9.11 10.10 1.66
C GLU A 93 -7.68 10.14 1.11
N GLY A 94 -6.68 9.82 1.95
CA GLY A 94 -5.27 9.96 1.59
C GLY A 94 -4.34 9.10 2.42
N LEU A 95 -3.16 8.81 1.86
CA LEU A 95 -2.02 8.21 2.55
C LEU A 95 -0.76 9.04 2.28
N GLY A 96 0.13 9.08 3.25
CA GLY A 96 1.49 9.60 3.09
C GLY A 96 2.49 8.87 3.97
N PHE A 97 3.76 9.07 3.70
CA PHE A 97 4.85 8.65 4.57
C PHE A 97 5.87 9.78 4.71
N PHE A 98 6.65 9.73 5.79
CA PHE A 98 7.78 10.61 5.99
C PHE A 98 8.95 9.79 6.55
N ASP A 99 10.06 9.80 5.81
CA ASP A 99 11.21 8.97 6.14
C ASP A 99 11.83 9.36 7.50
N PRO A 100 12.29 8.38 8.28
CA PRO A 100 12.33 6.94 7.97
C PRO A 100 11.11 6.15 8.47
N ASP A 101 10.22 6.75 9.26
CA ASP A 101 9.38 5.97 10.17
C ASP A 101 7.92 6.42 10.35
N LEU A 102 7.47 7.53 9.76
CA LEU A 102 6.09 7.99 9.92
C LEU A 102 5.21 7.61 8.74
N VAL A 103 4.00 7.14 9.04
CA VAL A 103 2.90 6.94 8.10
C VAL A 103 1.73 7.82 8.52
N THR A 104 1.12 8.49 7.53
CA THR A 104 0.01 9.41 7.74
C THR A 104 -1.22 8.95 6.97
N PHE A 105 -2.36 9.00 7.63
CA PHE A 105 -3.67 8.76 7.05
C PHE A 105 -4.49 10.04 7.10
N TYR A 106 -5.02 10.44 5.95
CA TYR A 106 -5.89 11.61 5.80
C TYR A 106 -7.32 11.13 5.59
N GLY A 107 -8.29 11.79 6.19
CA GLY A 107 -9.68 11.44 6.00
C GLY A 107 -10.65 12.31 6.77
N ARG A 108 -11.86 11.77 6.92
CA ARG A 108 -12.91 12.33 7.77
C ARG A 108 -13.35 11.33 8.83
N ASP A 109 -13.65 11.82 10.03
CA ASP A 109 -14.24 10.99 11.07
C ASP A 109 -15.75 10.77 10.84
N GLU A 110 -16.42 10.13 11.80
CA GLU A 110 -17.85 9.82 11.75
C GLU A 110 -18.75 11.07 11.74
N ASP A 111 -18.25 12.21 12.24
CA ASP A 111 -18.94 13.50 12.20
C ASP A 111 -18.64 14.30 10.91
N GLY A 112 -17.85 13.71 9.99
CA GLY A 112 -17.42 14.35 8.76
C GLY A 112 -16.33 15.39 8.94
N LEU A 113 -15.72 15.49 10.13
CA LEU A 113 -14.66 16.44 10.41
C LEU A 113 -13.33 15.96 9.82
N LYS A 114 -12.57 16.90 9.28
CA LYS A 114 -11.24 16.63 8.73
C LYS A 114 -10.33 16.10 9.82
N THR A 115 -9.87 14.85 9.65
CA THR A 115 -9.09 14.14 10.65
C THR A 115 -7.84 13.55 9.99
N GLN A 116 -6.73 13.60 10.72
CA GLN A 116 -5.45 13.05 10.29
C GLN A 116 -4.88 12.18 11.40
N LEU A 117 -4.52 10.96 11.05
CA LEU A 117 -3.86 10.02 11.94
C LEU A 117 -2.40 9.86 11.52
N ILE A 118 -1.47 10.21 12.41
CA ILE A 118 -0.03 10.08 12.21
C ILE A 118 0.47 8.99 13.15
N GLN A 119 1.11 7.96 12.59
CA GLN A 119 1.61 6.81 13.34
C GLN A 119 3.05 6.50 12.97
N HIS A 120 3.83 6.07 13.96
CA HIS A 120 5.11 5.45 13.71
C HIS A 120 4.88 4.05 13.13
N VAL A 121 5.68 3.65 12.14
CA VAL A 121 5.53 2.39 11.40
C VAL A 121 5.61 1.15 12.28
N SER A 122 6.37 1.19 13.38
CA SER A 122 6.45 0.08 14.35
C SER A 122 5.17 -0.10 15.19
N GLN A 123 4.29 0.91 15.22
CA GLN A 123 3.02 0.89 15.95
C GLN A 123 1.83 0.67 15.01
N LEU A 124 2.09 0.48 13.72
CA LEU A 124 1.06 0.39 12.70
C LEU A 124 0.12 -0.79 12.95
N ASN A 125 -1.13 -0.47 13.23
CA ASN A 125 -2.21 -1.43 13.33
C ASN A 125 -3.41 -0.88 12.56
N VAL A 126 -3.72 -1.51 11.43
CA VAL A 126 -4.68 -1.00 10.44
C VAL A 126 -5.81 -2.01 10.28
N LEU A 127 -7.03 -1.57 10.56
CA LEU A 127 -8.25 -2.30 10.24
C LEU A 127 -8.91 -1.62 9.04
N LEU A 128 -9.13 -2.34 7.95
CA LEU A 128 -9.98 -1.88 6.85
C LEU A 128 -11.40 -2.40 7.05
N ARG A 129 -12.38 -1.50 6.91
CA ARG A 129 -13.80 -1.79 7.09
C ARG A 129 -14.58 -1.31 5.88
N ALA A 130 -15.53 -2.12 5.44
CA ALA A 130 -16.56 -1.70 4.50
C ALA A 130 -17.63 -0.91 5.26
N ILE A 131 -17.91 0.31 4.82
CA ILE A 131 -18.99 1.15 5.35
C ILE A 131 -19.95 1.52 4.22
N PRO A 132 -21.23 1.85 4.50
CA PRO A 132 -22.12 2.39 3.49
C PRO A 132 -21.54 3.66 2.87
N LYS A 133 -21.83 3.92 1.59
CA LYS A 133 -21.43 5.17 0.95
C LYS A 133 -22.06 6.39 1.65
N ASP A 134 -21.29 7.47 1.70
CA ASP A 134 -21.68 8.76 2.29
C ASP A 134 -22.88 9.40 1.56
N GLN A 135 -22.84 9.41 0.23
CA GLN A 135 -23.89 9.98 -0.64
C GLN A 135 -24.52 8.88 -1.51
N PRO A 136 -25.78 8.47 -1.26
CA PRO A 136 -26.47 7.40 -1.99
C PRO A 136 -26.49 7.59 -3.51
N GLU A 137 -26.59 8.84 -3.98
CA GLU A 137 -26.67 9.18 -5.40
C GLU A 137 -25.32 9.16 -6.13
N ASP A 138 -24.20 9.25 -5.39
CA ASP A 138 -22.88 9.27 -5.97
C ASP A 138 -22.34 7.84 -6.20
N PRO A 139 -21.46 7.65 -7.21
CA PRO A 139 -20.67 6.43 -7.31
C PRO A 139 -19.77 6.30 -6.07
N PRO A 140 -19.55 5.08 -5.55
CA PRO A 140 -18.73 4.88 -4.36
C PRO A 140 -17.31 5.40 -4.58
N ARG A 141 -16.76 6.10 -3.60
CA ARG A 141 -15.39 6.59 -3.60
C ARG A 141 -14.44 5.40 -3.49
N ARG A 142 -13.80 5.08 -4.62
CA ARG A 142 -12.76 4.05 -4.77
C ARG A 142 -11.37 4.65 -4.62
N ILE A 143 -11.00 5.04 -3.40
CA ILE A 143 -9.78 5.82 -3.10
C ILE A 143 -8.50 5.02 -3.32
N GLY A 144 -8.49 3.71 -3.07
CA GLY A 144 -7.34 2.84 -3.31
C GLY A 144 -6.94 2.80 -4.78
N PHE A 145 -7.92 2.78 -5.69
CA PHE A 145 -7.64 2.89 -7.14
C PHE A 145 -7.14 4.28 -7.54
N GLN A 146 -7.63 5.34 -6.90
CA GLN A 146 -7.15 6.71 -7.14
C GLN A 146 -5.71 6.88 -6.64
N MET A 147 -5.41 6.42 -5.43
CA MET A 147 -4.06 6.39 -4.85
C MET A 147 -3.10 5.61 -5.74
N MET A 148 -3.51 4.42 -6.20
CA MET A 148 -2.69 3.60 -7.09
C MET A 148 -2.36 4.34 -8.40
N ARG A 149 -3.32 5.09 -8.98
CA ARG A 149 -3.06 5.92 -10.17
C ARG A 149 -2.10 7.08 -9.88
N GLN A 150 -2.27 7.78 -8.76
CA GLN A 150 -1.38 8.89 -8.37
C GLN A 150 0.04 8.40 -8.12
N TRP A 151 0.19 7.31 -7.38
CA TRP A 151 1.49 6.69 -7.10
C TRP A 151 2.14 6.10 -8.37
N ALA A 152 1.36 5.44 -9.24
CA ALA A 152 1.86 4.90 -10.50
C ALA A 152 2.20 5.96 -11.55
N GLY A 153 1.42 7.04 -11.62
CA GLY A 153 1.55 8.14 -12.58
C GLY A 153 2.84 8.95 -12.42
N GLY A 154 3.49 8.89 -11.26
CA GLY A 154 4.75 9.58 -11.00
C GLY A 154 4.58 11.06 -10.66
N GLU A 155 5.22 11.46 -9.56
CA GLU A 155 5.91 12.76 -9.46
C GLU A 155 5.08 14.00 -9.84
N SER A 156 4.13 14.37 -8.99
CA SER A 156 3.83 15.79 -8.74
C SER A 156 4.45 16.27 -7.42
N GLY A 157 5.49 15.57 -6.96
CA GLY A 157 6.16 15.82 -5.69
C GLY A 157 7.66 15.63 -5.77
N ASP A 158 8.30 16.11 -6.84
CA ASP A 158 9.66 16.65 -6.71
C ASP A 158 9.57 17.92 -5.85
N GLY A 159 9.33 17.73 -4.56
CA GLY A 159 9.49 18.74 -3.54
C GLY A 159 10.91 18.64 -3.02
N SER A 160 11.88 19.04 -3.85
CA SER A 160 13.21 19.39 -3.36
C SER A 160 13.07 20.38 -2.20
N ALA A 161 13.57 19.99 -1.03
CA ALA A 161 14.09 20.87 0.00
C ALA A 161 15.11 20.09 0.83
#